data_AF-A0A2N2ZFX5-F1
#
_entry.id   AF-A0A2N2ZFX5-F1
#
_cell.length_a   1.000
_cell.length_b   1.000
_cell.length_c   1.000
_cell.angle_alpha   90.00
_cell.angle_beta   90.00
_cell.angle_gamma   90.00
#
_symmetry.space_group_name_H-M   'P 1'
#
loop_
_entity.id
_entity.type
_entity.pdbx_description
1 polymer ?
#
loop_
_entity_poly.entity_id
_entity_poly.type
_entity_poly.pdbx_seq_one_letter_code
_entity_poly.pdbx_strand_id
1 'polypeptide(L)' 'NVEVFNFGKHKGKSVKEVLEKEPGYYHWMMNGDFPLYTKKVLTQIKLNALK' A
#
# COMPACT_ATOMS: atom_id res chain seq x y z
N ASN A 1 -1.91 12.76 9.54
CA ASN A 1 -0.71 11.92 9.31
C ASN A 1 -0.79 11.31 7.92
N VAL A 2 0.36 11.12 7.25
CA VAL A 2 0.45 10.47 5.93
C VAL A 2 0.98 9.06 6.13
N GLU A 3 0.26 8.05 5.65
CA GLU A 3 0.71 6.66 5.69
C GLU A 3 1.86 6.45 4.69
N VAL A 4 2.97 5.92 5.18
CA VAL A 4 4.18 5.70 4.39
C VAL A 4 4.63 4.26 4.51
N PHE A 5 5.19 3.72 3.42
CA PHE A 5 5.89 2.44 3.50
C PHE A 5 7.19 2.62 4.29
N ASN A 6 7.45 1.74 5.26
CA ASN A 6 8.71 1.73 6.02
C ASN A 6 9.67 0.61 5.56
N PHE A 7 9.32 -0.13 4.51
CA PHE A 7 10.10 -1.24 3.96
C PHE A 7 10.10 -1.25 2.42
N GLY A 8 10.91 -2.14 1.84
CA GLY A 8 10.92 -2.44 0.41
C GLY A 8 11.40 -1.30 -0.48
N LYS A 9 11.16 -1.44 -1.80
CA LYS A 9 11.63 -0.48 -2.82
C LYS A 9 11.03 0.92 -2.66
N HIS A 10 9.90 1.04 -1.97
CA HIS A 10 9.14 2.28 -1.78
C HIS A 10 9.24 2.85 -0.36
N LYS A 11 10.25 2.43 0.42
CA LYS A 11 10.50 2.97 1.76
C LYS A 11 10.55 4.51 1.76
N GLY A 12 9.81 5.12 2.69
CA GLY A 12 9.68 6.57 2.84
C GLY A 12 8.64 7.22 1.92
N LYS A 13 8.07 6.48 0.95
CA LYS A 13 7.05 7.02 0.04
C LYS A 13 5.64 6.84 0.60
N SER A 14 4.76 7.76 0.21
CA SER A 14 3.33 7.71 0.52
C SER A 14 2.70 6.45 -0.06
N VAL A 15 1.90 5.75 0.75
CA VAL A 15 1.13 4.59 0.28
C VAL A 15 0.20 5.00 -0.86
N LYS A 16 -0.47 6.15 -0.74
CA LYS A 16 -1.37 6.67 -1.77
C LYS A 16 -0.64 6.91 -3.09
N GLU A 17 0.50 7.61 -3.04
CA GLU A 17 1.30 7.93 -4.24
C GLU A 17 1.75 6.66 -4.97
N VAL A 18 2.20 5.64 -4.24
CA VAL A 18 2.64 4.38 -4.81
C VAL A 18 1.49 3.61 -5.45
N LEU A 19 0.31 3.60 -4.82
CA LEU A 19 -0.88 2.94 -5.37
C LEU A 19 -1.40 3.62 -6.65
N GLU A 20 -1.24 4.95 -6.76
CA GLU A 20 -1.59 5.72 -7.95
C GLU A 20 -0.59 5.54 -9.09
N LYS A 21 0.73 5.65 -8.79
CA LYS A 21 1.79 5.57 -9.81
C LYS A 21 2.10 4.14 -10.24
N GLU A 22 1.94 3.17 -9.33
CA GLU A 22 2.24 1.76 -9.56
C GLU A 22 1.10 0.86 -9.05
N PRO A 23 -0.07 0.85 -9.72
CA PRO A 23 -1.23 0.07 -9.27
C PRO A 23 -0.95 -1.44 -9.14
N GLY A 24 0.01 -1.97 -9.91
CA GLY A 24 0.48 -3.36 -9.80
C GLY A 24 1.13 -3.69 -8.44
N TYR A 25 1.68 -2.69 -7.75
CA TYR A 25 2.30 -2.87 -6.43
C TYR A 25 1.29 -3.34 -5.38
N TYR A 26 0.03 -2.91 -5.50
CA TYR A 26 -1.08 -3.43 -4.69
C TYR A 26 -1.22 -4.95 -4.86
N HIS A 27 -1.30 -5.42 -6.10
CA HIS A 27 -1.50 -6.85 -6.38
C HIS A 27 -0.30 -7.69 -5.90
N TRP A 28 0.92 -7.19 -6.10
CA TRP A 28 2.14 -7.82 -5.56
C TRP A 28 2.09 -7.94 -4.03
N MET A 29 1.70 -6.88 -3.31
CA MET A 29 1.54 -6.92 -1.85
C MET A 29 0.44 -7.89 -1.41
N MET A 30 -0.69 -7.93 -2.14
CA MET A 30 -1.82 -8.79 -1.78
C MET A 30 -1.55 -10.28 -2.00
N ASN A 31 -0.78 -10.63 -3.04
CA ASN A 31 -0.39 -12.02 -3.32
C ASN A 31 0.89 -12.44 -2.60
N GLY A 32 1.73 -11.50 -2.18
CA GLY A 32 2.95 -11.78 -1.43
C GLY A 32 2.70 -12.29 -0.02
N ASP A 33 3.74 -12.82 0.61
CA ASP A 33 3.69 -13.29 2.00
C ASP A 33 3.88 -12.11 2.96
N PHE A 34 2.80 -11.36 3.16
CA PHE A 34 2.72 -10.26 4.12
C PHE A 34 1.69 -10.57 5.20
N PRO A 35 1.90 -10.09 6.45
CA PRO A 35 0.92 -10.25 7.51
C PRO A 35 -0.47 -9.77 7.08
N LEU A 36 -1.52 -10.52 7.42
CA LEU A 36 -2.91 -10.20 7.04
C LEU A 36 -3.30 -8.77 7.45
N TYR A 37 -2.80 -8.29 8.58
CA TYR A 37 -3.01 -6.92 9.04
C TYR A 37 -2.47 -5.87 8.05
N THR A 38 -1.27 -6.09 7.49
CA THR A 38 -0.67 -5.19 6.50
C THR A 38 -1.52 -5.12 5.24
N LYS A 39 -1.97 -6.28 4.74
CA LYS A 39 -2.88 -6.37 3.59
C LYS A 39 -4.20 -5.65 3.86
N LYS A 40 -4.78 -5.85 5.05
CA LYS A 40 -6.03 -5.18 5.47
C LYS A 40 -5.88 -3.65 5.50
N VAL A 41 -4.81 -3.14 6.10
CA VAL A 41 -4.54 -1.69 6.17
C VAL A 41 -4.32 -1.11 4.77
N LEU A 42 -3.57 -1.81 3.91
CA LEU A 42 -3.36 -1.37 2.52
C LEU A 42 -4.68 -1.24 1.74
N THR A 43 -5.56 -2.23 1.86
CA THR A 43 -6.89 -2.19 1.24
C THR A 43 -7.73 -1.03 1.78
N GLN A 44 -7.69 -0.78 3.09
CA GLN A 44 -8.43 0.32 3.69
C GLN A 44 -7.97 1.68 3.14
N ILE A 45 -6.66 1.89 3.02
CA ILE A 45 -6.09 3.13 2.44
C ILE A 45 -6.56 3.29 0.99
N LYS A 46 -6.52 2.22 0.19
CA LYS A 46 -6.99 2.23 -1.20
C LYS A 46 -8.46 2.62 -1.31
N LEU A 47 -9.34 2.05 -0.48
CA LEU A 47 -10.77 2.36 -0.49
C LEU A 47 -11.06 3.79 -0.03
N ASN A 48 -10.30 4.31 0.94
CA ASN A 48 -10.44 5.69 1.40
C ASN A 48 -10.03 6.70 0.34
N ALA A 49 -9.08 6.36 -0.55
CA ALA A 49 -8.67 7.22 -1.66
C ALA A 49 -9.69 7.32 -2.80
N LEU A 50 -10.70 6.43 -2.84
CA LEU A 50 -11.78 6.42 -3.84
C LEU A 50 -13.04 7.18 -3.39
N LYS A 51 -13.09 7.60 -2.12
CA LYS A 51 -14.14 8.47 -1.57
C LYS A 51 -13.77 9.92 -1.80
#